data_AF-A0A935GIB4-F1
#
_entry.id   AF-A0A935GIB4-F1
#
_cell.length_a   1.000
_cell.length_b   1.000
_cell.length_c   1.000
_cell.angle_alpha   90.00
_cell.angle_beta   90.00
_cell.angle_gamma   90.00
#
_symmetry.space_group_name_H-M   'P 1'
#
loop_
_entity.id
_entity.type
_entity.pdbx_description
1 polymer ?
#
loop_
_entity_poly.entity_id
_entity_poly.type
_entity_poly.pdbx_seq_one_letter_code
_entity_poly.pdbx_strand_id
1 'polypeptide(L)'
;MMETFAADHRKDNIGASVLCPGIVATNIGHSGRNRPDEYGGAVAPSEKDRTAEMLAQGLNPDIVGDLVLEAMQADQFYIFTDPGLKHLIETRCKRIVDGYDWAANCNALKGVKQSGMLPG
;
A
#
# COMPACT_ATOMS: atom_id res chain seq x y z
N MET A 1 -5.13 -7.87 -2.50
CA MET A 1 -4.48 -9.18 -2.72
C MET A 1 -3.90 -9.73 -1.43
N MET A 2 -2.97 -9.05 -0.74
CA MET A 2 -2.40 -9.61 0.50
C MET A 2 -3.41 -9.77 1.65
N GLU A 3 -4.41 -8.89 1.76
CA GLU A 3 -5.49 -9.04 2.74
C GLU A 3 -6.30 -10.32 2.50
N THR A 4 -6.63 -10.59 1.24
CA THR A 4 -7.33 -11.83 0.82
C THR A 4 -6.46 -13.05 1.03
N PHE A 5 -5.19 -13.01 0.60
CA PHE A 5 -4.22 -14.09 0.81
C PHE A 5 -4.10 -14.45 2.29
N ALA A 6 -3.95 -13.45 3.16
CA ALA A 6 -3.89 -13.65 4.61
C ALA A 6 -5.18 -14.27 5.16
N ALA A 7 -6.34 -13.88 4.64
CA ALA A 7 -7.63 -14.46 5.05
C ALA A 7 -7.80 -15.92 4.59
N ASP A 8 -7.42 -16.22 3.36
CA ASP A 8 -7.57 -17.54 2.74
C ASP A 8 -6.68 -18.58 3.43
N HIS A 9 -5.48 -18.18 3.86
CA HIS A 9 -4.48 -19.09 4.42
C HIS A 9 -4.46 -19.17 5.96
N ARG A 10 -5.42 -18.55 6.66
CA ARG A 10 -5.52 -18.65 8.13
C ARG A 10 -5.59 -20.10 8.63
N LYS A 11 -6.24 -20.99 7.86
CA LYS A 11 -6.41 -22.40 8.21
C LYS A 11 -5.15 -23.24 7.97
N ASP A 12 -4.23 -22.73 7.15
CA ASP A 12 -3.01 -23.42 6.76
C ASP A 12 -1.83 -23.09 7.68
N ASN A 13 -2.06 -22.28 8.71
CA ASN A 13 -1.03 -21.75 9.62
C ASN A 13 0.08 -21.00 8.85
N ILE A 14 -0.31 -20.23 7.83
CA ILE A 14 0.58 -19.37 7.05
C ILE A 14 0.20 -17.92 7.35
N GLY A 15 1.15 -17.17 7.94
CA GLY A 15 1.05 -15.73 8.11
C GLY A 15 1.44 -14.98 6.82
N ALA A 16 0.91 -13.77 6.67
CA ALA A 16 1.29 -12.88 5.58
C ALA A 16 1.30 -11.44 6.07
N SER A 17 2.14 -10.62 5.46
CA SER A 17 2.22 -9.18 5.71
C SER A 17 2.33 -8.44 4.39
N VAL A 18 2.05 -7.13 4.41
CA VAL A 18 2.27 -6.23 3.28
C VAL A 18 3.14 -5.07 3.71
N LEU A 19 4.27 -4.91 3.00
CA LEU A 19 5.15 -3.76 3.14
C LEU A 19 4.65 -2.62 2.25
N CYS A 20 4.36 -1.49 2.89
CA CYS A 20 3.86 -0.27 2.28
C CYS A 20 4.82 0.88 2.61
N PRO A 21 5.96 0.99 1.90
CA PRO A 21 7.02 1.92 2.27
C PRO A 21 6.69 3.35 1.82
N GLY A 22 7.26 4.32 2.54
CA GLY A 22 7.43 5.70 2.07
C GLY A 22 8.59 5.82 1.06
N ILE A 23 9.31 6.93 1.08
CA ILE A 23 10.50 7.11 0.24
C ILE A 23 11.66 6.28 0.82
N VAL A 24 12.26 5.42 0.00
CA VAL A 24 13.39 4.56 0.35
C VAL A 24 14.50 4.75 -0.66
N ALA A 25 15.75 4.84 -0.19
CA ALA A 25 16.96 5.05 -1.00
C ALA A 25 17.34 3.79 -1.80
N THR A 26 16.52 3.48 -2.80
CA THR A 26 16.71 2.34 -3.72
C THR A 26 17.00 2.81 -5.14
N ASN A 27 17.31 1.85 -6.01
CA ASN A 27 17.57 2.13 -7.42
C ASN A 27 16.28 2.17 -8.29
N ILE A 28 15.09 2.37 -7.71
CA ILE A 28 13.82 2.35 -8.46
C ILE A 28 13.67 3.54 -9.41
N GLY A 29 14.33 4.67 -9.12
CA GLY A 29 14.41 5.82 -10.04
C GLY A 29 15.08 5.50 -11.39
N HIS A 30 15.87 4.42 -11.47
CA HIS A 30 16.49 3.94 -12.71
C HIS A 30 15.82 2.66 -13.23
N SER A 31 14.58 2.37 -12.83
CA SER A 31 13.88 1.10 -13.12
C SER A 31 13.66 0.84 -14.61
N GLY A 32 13.72 1.86 -15.47
CA GLY A 32 13.68 1.70 -16.93
C GLY A 32 14.71 0.69 -17.46
N ARG A 33 15.83 0.50 -16.77
CA ARG A 33 16.85 -0.52 -17.08
C ARG A 33 16.35 -1.96 -16.97
N ASN A 34 15.29 -2.21 -16.18
CA ASN A 34 14.74 -3.54 -15.91
C ASN A 34 13.58 -3.90 -16.85
N ARG A 35 13.19 -3.01 -17.78
CA ARG A 35 12.04 -3.22 -18.66
C ARG A 35 12.36 -4.33 -19.70
N PRO A 36 11.58 -5.44 -19.73
CA PRO A 36 11.79 -6.53 -20.68
C PRO A 36 11.63 -6.13 -22.15
N ASP A 37 12.32 -6.85 -23.05
CA ASP A 37 12.31 -6.60 -24.50
C ASP A 37 10.93 -6.74 -25.12
N GLU A 38 10.11 -7.69 -24.66
CA GLU A 38 8.72 -7.85 -25.12
C GLU A 38 7.85 -6.60 -24.87
N TYR A 39 8.28 -5.76 -23.92
CA TYR A 39 7.63 -4.49 -23.60
C TYR A 39 8.37 -3.28 -24.15
N GLY A 40 9.38 -3.44 -25.01
CA GLY A 40 10.16 -2.36 -25.63
C GLY A 40 11.56 -2.15 -25.07
N GLY A 41 12.03 -3.04 -24.18
CA GLY A 41 13.41 -3.07 -23.70
C GLY A 41 13.80 -1.94 -22.75
N ALA A 42 15.08 -1.91 -22.37
CA ALA A 42 15.61 -0.96 -21.40
C ALA A 42 15.47 0.50 -21.86
N VAL A 43 15.03 1.37 -20.96
CA VAL A 43 14.87 2.82 -21.19
C VAL A 43 15.77 3.60 -20.26
N ALA A 44 16.55 4.53 -20.82
CA ALA A 44 17.36 5.46 -20.05
C ALA A 44 16.48 6.54 -19.38
N PRO A 45 16.83 6.99 -18.16
CA PRO A 45 16.14 8.12 -17.54
C PRO A 45 16.26 9.37 -18.42
N SER A 46 15.22 10.21 -18.40
CA SER A 46 15.28 11.55 -18.98
C SER A 46 16.23 12.43 -18.15
N GLU A 47 16.99 13.33 -18.78
CA GLU A 47 17.83 14.31 -18.07
C GLU A 47 17.02 15.23 -17.14
N LYS A 48 15.71 15.35 -17.36
CA LYS A 48 14.79 16.11 -16.50
C LYS A 48 14.22 15.30 -15.34
N ASP A 49 14.49 14.00 -15.28
CA ASP A 49 13.99 13.12 -14.24
C ASP A 49 14.84 13.26 -12.97
N ARG A 50 14.22 13.81 -11.91
CA ARG A 50 14.86 14.00 -10.59
C ARG A 50 14.45 12.93 -9.58
N THR A 51 13.72 11.89 -10.02
CA THR A 51 13.18 10.85 -9.15
C THR A 51 14.28 10.13 -8.38
N ALA A 52 15.40 9.81 -9.03
CA ALA A 52 16.54 9.15 -8.40
C ALA A 52 17.14 9.96 -7.23
N GLU A 53 17.23 11.28 -7.39
CA GLU A 53 17.78 12.16 -6.36
C GLU A 53 16.85 12.32 -5.16
N MET A 54 15.54 12.42 -5.41
CA MET A 54 14.54 12.43 -4.34
C MET A 54 14.57 11.11 -3.55
N LEU A 55 14.66 9.98 -4.25
CA LEU A 55 14.74 8.67 -3.61
C LEU A 55 16.01 8.51 -2.77
N ALA A 56 17.15 9.05 -3.22
CA ALA A 56 18.41 9.00 -2.48
C ALA A 56 18.34 9.67 -1.09
N GLN A 57 17.35 10.53 -0.85
CA GLN A 57 17.07 11.15 0.45
C GLN A 57 16.12 10.31 1.33
N GLY A 58 15.65 9.17 0.82
CA GLY A 58 14.74 8.26 1.51
C GLY A 58 15.40 7.47 2.64
N LEU A 59 14.58 6.66 3.30
CA LEU A 59 15.01 5.75 4.35
C LEU A 59 16.05 4.75 3.81
N ASN A 60 17.05 4.40 4.63
CA ASN A 60 18.00 3.35 4.28
C ASN A 60 17.27 2.00 4.11
N PRO A 61 17.45 1.28 2.98
CA PRO A 61 16.89 -0.04 2.76
C PRO A 61 17.16 -1.06 3.88
N ASP A 62 18.31 -1.00 4.55
CA ASP A 62 18.64 -1.93 5.64
C ASP A 62 17.67 -1.78 6.82
N ILE A 63 17.26 -0.55 7.15
CA ILE A 63 16.25 -0.27 8.18
C ILE A 63 14.88 -0.83 7.76
N VAL A 64 14.57 -0.81 6.46
CA VAL A 64 13.35 -1.45 5.95
C VAL A 64 13.43 -2.97 6.16
N GLY A 65 14.61 -3.57 5.99
CA GLY A 65 14.87 -4.97 6.30
C GLY A 65 14.60 -5.31 7.77
N ASP A 66 15.14 -4.50 8.69
CA ASP A 66 14.93 -4.65 10.13
C ASP A 66 13.44 -4.55 10.50
N LEU A 67 12.72 -3.55 9.95
CA LEU A 67 11.28 -3.38 10.17
C LEU A 67 10.47 -4.58 9.68
N VAL A 68 10.85 -5.20 8.55
CA VAL A 68 10.18 -6.40 8.06
C VAL A 68 10.43 -7.58 9.00
N LEU A 69 11.65 -7.77 9.48
CA LEU A 69 11.96 -8.84 10.43
C LEU A 69 11.17 -8.68 11.74
N GLU A 70 11.15 -7.48 12.30
CA GLU A 70 10.37 -7.17 13.52
C GLU A 70 8.88 -7.43 13.29
N ALA A 71 8.34 -6.99 12.15
CA ALA A 71 6.93 -7.21 11.83
C ALA A 71 6.57 -8.69 11.68
N MET A 72 7.45 -9.51 11.08
CA MET A 72 7.22 -10.95 10.99
C MET A 72 7.22 -11.61 12.37
N GLN A 73 8.12 -11.21 13.27
CA GLN A 73 8.17 -11.74 14.64
C GLN A 73 6.93 -11.35 15.48
N ALA A 74 6.29 -10.23 15.14
CA ALA A 74 5.13 -9.70 15.83
C ALA A 74 3.78 -10.07 15.17
N ASP A 75 3.77 -10.91 14.13
CA ASP A 75 2.58 -11.19 13.31
C ASP A 75 1.87 -9.91 12.79
N GLN A 76 2.65 -8.87 12.51
CA GLN A 76 2.15 -7.56 12.09
C GLN A 76 1.82 -7.56 10.59
N PHE A 77 0.53 -7.38 10.26
CA PHE A 77 0.06 -7.46 8.88
C PHE A 77 0.49 -6.25 8.01
N TYR A 78 0.19 -5.02 8.43
CA TYR A 78 0.60 -3.82 7.67
C TYR A 78 1.93 -3.27 8.19
N ILE A 79 2.91 -3.15 7.31
CA ILE A 79 4.25 -2.62 7.62
C ILE A 79 4.41 -1.28 6.90
N PHE A 80 4.32 -0.18 7.65
CA PHE A 80 4.52 1.17 7.13
C PHE A 80 5.87 1.71 7.62
N THR A 81 6.71 2.18 6.70
CA THR A 81 8.06 2.65 7.04
C THR A 81 8.11 4.13 7.41
N ASP A 82 7.02 4.87 7.18
CA ASP A 82 6.92 6.31 7.46
C ASP A 82 5.59 6.62 8.18
N PRO A 83 5.61 6.69 9.52
CA PRO A 83 4.44 7.04 10.32
C PRO A 83 3.89 8.45 10.03
N GLY A 84 4.70 9.36 9.49
CA GLY A 84 4.29 10.73 9.15
C GLY A 84 3.22 10.77 8.06
N LEU A 85 3.14 9.73 7.23
CA LEU A 85 2.16 9.60 6.15
C LEU A 85 0.76 9.17 6.62
N LYS A 86 0.57 8.86 7.91
CA LYS A 86 -0.71 8.40 8.48
C LYS A 86 -1.89 9.31 8.10
N HIS A 87 -1.68 10.62 8.13
CA HIS A 87 -2.70 11.63 7.84
C HIS A 87 -3.32 11.48 6.43
N LEU A 88 -2.58 10.97 5.45
CA LEU A 88 -3.07 10.73 4.09
C LEU A 88 -4.13 9.62 4.08
N ILE A 89 -3.90 8.55 4.85
CA ILE A 89 -4.83 7.44 4.97
C ILE A 89 -6.05 7.85 5.79
N GLU A 90 -5.87 8.56 6.90
CA GLU A 90 -6.99 9.07 7.71
C GLU A 90 -7.91 9.96 6.87
N THR A 91 -7.34 10.87 6.08
CA THR A 91 -8.10 11.75 5.18
C THR A 91 -8.87 10.96 4.13
N ARG A 92 -8.23 9.96 3.50
CA ARG A 92 -8.87 9.10 2.51
C ARG A 92 -10.01 8.29 3.13
N CYS A 93 -9.76 7.64 4.26
CA CYS A 93 -10.75 6.82 4.96
C CYS A 93 -11.94 7.66 5.40
N LYS A 94 -11.70 8.87 5.91
CA LYS A 94 -12.77 9.82 6.24
C LYS A 94 -13.66 10.09 5.04
N ARG A 95 -13.09 10.40 3.87
CA ARG A 95 -13.88 10.65 2.64
C ARG A 95 -14.71 9.45 2.21
N ILE A 96 -14.21 8.24 2.42
CA ILE A 96 -14.96 7.00 2.12
C ILE A 96 -16.14 6.86 3.08
N VAL A 97 -15.91 7.04 4.39
CA VAL A 97 -16.96 6.98 5.41
C VAL A 97 -18.02 8.05 5.17
N ASP A 98 -17.61 9.30 4.89
CA ASP A 98 -18.52 10.40 4.56
C ASP A 98 -19.42 10.05 3.33
N GLY A 99 -18.93 9.22 2.41
CA GLY A 99 -19.72 8.69 1.28
C GLY A 99 -20.83 7.71 1.71
N TYR A 100 -20.56 6.85 2.69
CA TYR A 100 -21.59 5.99 3.29
C TYR A 100 -22.63 6.82 4.06
N ASP A 101 -22.19 7.83 4.80
CA ASP A 101 -23.09 8.74 5.52
C ASP A 101 -24.02 9.49 4.56
N TRP A 102 -23.50 9.93 3.41
CA TRP A 102 -24.33 10.49 2.36
C TRP A 102 -25.32 9.47 1.80
N ALA A 103 -24.88 8.25 1.51
CA ALA A 103 -25.74 7.20 0.95
C ALA A 103 -26.90 6.83 1.88
N ALA A 104 -26.66 6.82 3.20
CA ALA A 104 -27.71 6.58 4.20
C ALA A 104 -28.85 7.61 4.15
N ASN A 105 -28.58 8.83 3.64
CA ASN A 105 -29.52 9.93 3.61
C ASN A 105 -30.02 10.27 2.20
N CYS A 106 -29.54 9.59 1.16
CA CYS A 106 -29.84 9.95 -0.22
C CYS A 106 -31.28 9.54 -0.60
N ASN A 107 -31.91 10.33 -1.49
CA ASN A 107 -33.29 10.07 -1.90
C ASN A 107 -33.47 8.73 -2.63
N ALA A 108 -32.47 8.29 -3.38
CA ALA A 108 -32.53 7.08 -4.19
C ALA A 108 -32.66 5.80 -3.36
N LEU A 109 -32.17 5.80 -2.12
CA LEU A 109 -32.20 4.64 -1.22
C LEU A 109 -33.33 4.70 -0.19
N LYS A 110 -34.18 5.73 -0.22
CA LYS A 110 -35.32 5.86 0.70
C LYS A 110 -36.28 4.67 0.55
N GLY A 111 -36.57 4.01 1.67
CA GLY A 111 -37.48 2.87 1.72
C GLY A 111 -36.91 1.55 1.18
N VAL A 112 -35.66 1.54 0.70
CA VAL A 112 -34.98 0.32 0.21
C VAL A 112 -34.30 -0.38 1.39
N LYS A 113 -34.66 -1.64 1.64
CA LYS A 113 -34.01 -2.46 2.69
C LYS A 113 -32.64 -2.93 2.22
N GLN A 114 -31.59 -2.50 2.91
CA GLN A 114 -30.21 -2.94 2.64
C GLN A 114 -29.86 -4.18 3.48
N SER A 115 -29.21 -5.18 2.89
CA SER A 115 -28.71 -6.38 3.59
C SER A 115 -27.25 -6.17 4.02
N GLY A 116 -27.03 -5.25 4.96
CA GLY A 116 -25.69 -4.78 5.33
C GLY A 116 -24.86 -5.71 6.23
N MET A 117 -25.10 -7.02 6.28
CA MET A 117 -24.37 -7.92 7.17
C MET A 117 -23.59 -8.97 6.37
N LEU A 118 -22.35 -8.62 6.05
CA LEU A 118 -21.30 -9.60 5.83
C LEU A 118 -20.35 -9.53 7.05
N PRO A 119 -19.88 -10.67 7.58
CA PRO A 119 -18.87 -10.64 8.64
C PRO A 119 -17.60 -9.95 8.12
N GLY A 120 -17.08 -9.02 8.91
CA GLY A 120 -15.81 -8.33 8.68
C GLY A 120 -14.63 -9.07 9.28
#